data_AF-A0A1F5AYB5-F1
#
_entry.id   AF-A0A1F5AYB5-F1
#
_cell.length_a   1.000
_cell.length_b   1.000
_cell.length_c   1.000
_cell.angle_alpha   90.00
_cell.angle_beta   90.00
_cell.angle_gamma   90.00
#
_symmetry.space_group_name_H-M   'P 1'
#
loop_
_entity.id
_entity.type
_entity.pdbx_description
1 polymer ?
#
loop_
_entity_poly.entity_id
_entity_poly.type
_entity_poly.pdbx_seq_one_letter_code
_entity_poly.pdbx_strand_id
1 'polypeptide(L)' 'VVPGGHLFVMGDNRDDSADSRTWGFVPLANIKGRPWVIYFSYEAERDAYLKTSFRDRLKKVLNLIPKARWGRFFKIIN' A
#
# COMPACT_ATOMS: atom_id res chain seq x y z
N VAL A 1 -8.27 14.89 23.28
CA VAL A 1 -7.57 15.94 22.51
C VAL A 1 -6.20 15.40 22.11
N VAL A 2 -5.71 15.70 20.90
CA VAL A 2 -4.39 15.24 20.43
C VAL A 2 -3.28 16.06 21.11
N PRO A 3 -2.24 15.45 21.69
CA PRO A 3 -1.12 16.18 22.29
C PRO A 3 -0.34 17.00 21.26
N GLY A 4 0.30 18.08 21.70
CA GLY A 4 1.21 18.87 20.86
C GLY A 4 2.33 17.99 20.27
N GLY A 5 2.68 18.23 19.01
CA GLY A 5 3.71 17.46 18.30
C GLY A 5 3.31 16.03 17.95
N HIS A 6 2.02 15.68 18.04
CA HIS A 6 1.50 14.36 17.69
C HIS A 6 0.39 14.45 16.65
N LEU A 7 0.13 13.33 15.97
CA LEU A 7 -0.97 13.15 15.02
C LEU A 7 -1.86 11.99 15.47
N PHE A 8 -3.16 12.15 15.26
CA PHE A 8 -4.11 11.04 15.24
C PHE A 8 -4.29 10.62 13.79
N VAL A 9 -3.88 9.40 13.43
CA VAL A 9 -3.95 8.89 12.05
C VAL A 9 -5.00 7.80 11.94
N MET A 10 -5.69 7.75 10.82
CA MET A 10 -6.71 6.75 10.53
C MET A 10 -6.51 6.18 9.13
N GLY A 11 -6.74 4.88 9.00
CA GLY A 11 -6.82 4.24 7.68
C GLY A 11 -8.15 4.54 7.00
N ASP A 12 -8.15 4.52 5.66
CA ASP A 12 -9.39 4.66 4.88
C ASP A 12 -10.27 3.41 5.00
N ASN A 13 -9.67 2.22 5.14
CA ASN A 13 -10.38 0.97 5.40
C ASN A 13 -10.70 0.82 6.89
N ARG A 14 -11.77 1.49 7.35
CA ARG A 14 -12.02 1.77 8.77
C ARG A 14 -12.19 0.54 9.65
N ASP A 15 -12.81 -0.51 9.15
CA ASP A 15 -13.08 -1.74 9.91
C ASP A 15 -11.89 -2.69 9.94
N ASP A 16 -10.93 -2.48 9.04
CA ASP A 16 -9.74 -3.32 8.86
C ASP A 16 -8.48 -2.43 8.80
N SER A 17 -8.32 -1.62 9.85
CA SER A 17 -7.14 -0.79 10.06
C SER A 17 -6.79 -0.73 11.54
N ALA A 18 -5.62 -1.27 11.88
CA ALA A 18 -4.98 -1.00 13.16
C ALA A 18 -4.32 0.38 13.09
N ASP A 19 -5.05 1.42 13.50
CA ASP A 19 -4.60 2.81 13.49
C ASP A 19 -4.66 3.46 14.88
N SER A 20 -4.61 4.80 14.98
CA SER A 20 -4.55 5.51 16.25
C SER A 20 -5.73 5.21 17.19
N ARG A 21 -6.85 4.67 16.69
CA ARG A 21 -7.96 4.16 17.53
C ARG A 21 -7.55 2.97 18.39
N THR A 22 -6.54 2.22 17.97
CA THR A 22 -6.07 0.98 18.62
C THR A 22 -4.77 1.17 19.40
N TRP A 23 -3.80 1.91 18.87
CA TRP A 23 -2.46 2.04 19.46
C TRP A 23 -2.06 3.48 19.83
N GLY A 24 -2.94 4.48 19.68
CA GLY A 24 -2.71 5.85 20.16
C GLY A 24 -2.06 6.80 19.14
N PHE A 25 -1.50 7.91 19.61
CA PHE A 25 -1.02 9.00 18.74
C PHE A 25 0.39 8.77 18.19
N VAL A 26 0.67 9.28 16.99
CA VAL A 26 2.00 9.22 16.35
C VAL A 26 2.77 10.51 16.62
N PRO A 27 3.99 10.48 17.19
CA PRO A 27 4.87 11.64 17.26
C PRO A 27 5.23 12.16 15.87
N LEU A 28 5.23 13.48 15.67
CA LEU A 28 5.53 14.10 14.37
C LEU A 28 6.93 13.73 13.84
N ALA A 29 7.89 13.49 14.75
CA ALA A 29 9.24 13.04 14.42
C ALA A 29 9.29 11.68 13.69
N ASN A 30 8.23 10.87 13.80
CA ASN A 30 8.14 9.57 13.12
C ASN A 30 7.59 9.70 11.68
N ILE A 31 7.15 10.90 11.27
CA ILE A 31 6.56 11.13 9.96
C ILE A 31 7.66 11.41 8.92
N LYS A 32 7.74 10.53 7.91
CA LYS A 32 8.74 10.66 6.82
C LYS A 32 8.30 11.60 5.70
N GLY A 33 7.01 11.78 5.48
CA GLY A 33 6.47 12.61 4.41
C GLY A 33 5.06 12.21 3.99
N ARG A 34 4.58 12.83 2.91
CA ARG A 34 3.25 12.57 2.32
C ARG A 34 3.35 11.71 1.07
N PRO A 35 2.49 10.69 0.89
CA PRO A 35 2.39 9.98 -0.38
C PRO A 35 1.84 10.93 -1.45
N TRP A 36 2.43 10.90 -2.65
CA TRP A 36 2.13 11.87 -3.72
C TRP A 36 1.95 11.22 -5.10
N VAL A 37 2.52 10.04 -5.32
CA VAL A 37 2.40 9.31 -6.60
C VAL A 37 2.27 7.82 -6.36
N ILE A 38 1.39 7.17 -7.12
CA ILE A 38 1.38 5.71 -7.28
C ILE A 38 2.34 5.36 -8.41
N TYR A 39 3.53 4.87 -8.08
CA TYR A 39 4.53 4.48 -9.08
C TYR A 39 4.05 3.30 -9.93
N PHE A 40 3.58 2.21 -9.31
CA PHE A 40 3.13 1.02 -10.02
C PHE A 40 2.08 0.25 -9.21
N SER A 41 1.20 -0.48 -9.90
CA SER A 41 0.16 -1.31 -9.27
C SER A 41 -0.07 -2.58 -10.09
N TYR A 42 -0.10 -3.72 -9.41
CA TYR A 42 -0.28 -5.04 -10.01
C TYR A 42 -1.30 -5.86 -9.24
N GLU A 43 -2.18 -6.57 -9.94
CA GLU A 43 -3.16 -7.45 -9.33
C GLU A 43 -2.57 -8.83 -9.03
N ALA A 44 -1.89 -8.92 -7.89
CA ALA A 44 -1.27 -10.16 -7.42
C ALA A 44 -2.31 -11.14 -6.86
N GLU A 45 -2.03 -12.43 -7.06
CA GLU A 45 -2.74 -13.50 -6.36
C GLU A 45 -2.28 -13.54 -4.89
N ARG A 46 -3.17 -13.93 -3.97
CA ARG A 46 -2.90 -13.95 -2.52
C ARG A 46 -1.61 -14.67 -2.16
N ASP A 47 -1.33 -15.80 -2.82
CA ASP A 47 -0.16 -16.66 -2.53
C ASP A 47 0.96 -16.52 -3.56
N ALA A 48 1.03 -15.38 -4.27
CA ALA A 48 1.99 -15.18 -5.35
C ALA A 48 3.47 -15.28 -4.88
N TYR A 49 3.75 -15.09 -3.60
CA TYR A 49 5.09 -15.21 -3.01
C TYR A 49 5.53 -16.68 -2.80
N LEU A 50 4.58 -17.63 -2.72
CA LEU A 50 4.89 -19.06 -2.59
C LEU A 50 5.16 -19.74 -3.94
N LYS A 51 4.77 -19.12 -5.05
CA LYS A 51 4.88 -19.68 -6.40
C LYS A 51 6.27 -19.39 -7.01
N THR A 52 7.22 -20.28 -6.75
CA THR A 52 8.63 -20.11 -7.13
C THR A 52 9.08 -20.96 -8.32
N SER A 53 8.21 -21.86 -8.81
CA SER A 53 8.54 -22.78 -9.92
C SER A 53 8.85 -22.02 -11.21
N PHE A 54 9.63 -22.64 -12.10
CA PHE A 54 9.95 -22.05 -13.42
C PHE A 54 8.69 -21.72 -14.24
N ARG A 55 7.70 -22.62 -14.24
CA ARG A 55 6.40 -22.39 -14.91
C ARG A 55 5.66 -21.19 -14.32
N ASP A 56 5.71 -21.01 -13.00
CA ASP A 56 5.07 -19.88 -12.33
C ASP A 56 5.75 -18.56 -12.69
N ARG A 57 7.09 -18.56 -12.78
CA ARG A 57 7.86 -17.42 -13.27
C ARG A 57 7.50 -17.06 -14.70
N LEU A 58 7.43 -18.03 -15.61
CA LEU A 58 7.01 -17.79 -17.00
C LEU A 58 5.58 -17.22 -17.06
N LYS A 59 4.66 -17.82 -16.30
CA LYS A 59 3.27 -17.36 -16.20
C LYS A 59 3.17 -15.95 -15.63
N LYS A 60 4.05 -15.58 -14.69
CA LYS A 60 4.15 -14.24 -14.12
C LYS A 60 4.60 -13.20 -15.15
N VAL A 61 5.55 -13.55 -16.01
CA VAL A 61 5.99 -12.69 -17.12
C VAL A 61 4.84 -12.47 -18.10
N LEU A 62 4.17 -13.54 -18.53
CA LEU A 62 3.03 -13.45 -19.46
C LEU A 62 1.87 -12.63 -18.87
N ASN A 63 1.61 -12.76 -17.57
CA ASN A 63 0.54 -12.05 -16.89
C ASN A 63 0.93 -10.63 -16.44
N LEU A 64 2.17 -10.17 -16.67
CA LEU A 64 2.61 -8.86 -16.21
C LEU A 64 1.78 -7.74 -16.85
N ILE A 65 1.56 -7.82 -18.16
CA ILE A 65 0.82 -6.82 -18.93
C ILE A 65 -0.68 -6.81 -18.60
N PRO A 66 -1.41 -7.93 -18.68
CA PRO A 66 -2.86 -7.91 -18.46
C PRO A 66 -3.25 -7.66 -17.00
N LYS A 67 -2.40 -8.00 -16.02
CA LYS A 67 -2.69 -7.78 -14.59
C LYS A 67 -2.09 -6.49 -14.03
N ALA A 68 -1.31 -5.75 -14.81
CA ALA A 68 -0.89 -4.41 -14.42
C ALA A 68 -2.08 -3.44 -14.50
N ARG A 69 -2.27 -2.65 -13.45
CA ARG A 69 -3.35 -1.65 -13.37
C ARG A 69 -2.87 -0.32 -13.96
N TRP A 70 -2.77 -0.27 -15.28
CA TRP A 70 -2.18 0.84 -16.03
C TRP A 70 -2.80 2.21 -15.71
N GLY A 71 -4.11 2.27 -15.43
CA GLY A 71 -4.77 3.53 -15.03
C GLY A 71 -4.34 4.10 -13.68
N ARG A 72 -3.51 3.37 -12.90
CA ARG A 72 -2.92 3.84 -11.65
C ARG A 72 -1.43 4.19 -11.79
N PHE A 73 -0.82 3.91 -12.94
CA PHE A 73 0.60 4.16 -13.17
C PHE A 73 0.88 5.67 -13.22
N PHE A 74 1.85 6.11 -12.41
CA PHE A 74 2.15 7.52 -12.16
C PHE A 74 0.95 8.39 -11.78
N LYS A 75 -0.10 7.79 -11.18
CA LYS A 75 -1.25 8.55 -10.71
C LYS A 75 -0.84 9.43 -9.54
N ILE A 76 -1.03 10.75 -9.69
CA ILE A 76 -0.82 11.73 -8.62
C ILE A 76 -1.97 11.62 -7.61
N ILE A 77 -1.62 11.63 -6.32
CA ILE A 77 -2.56 11.66 -5.21
C ILE A 77 -2.73 13.13 -4.83
N ASN A 78 -3.92 13.67 -5.07
CA ASN A 78 -4.29 15.04 -4.74
C ASN A 78 -4.89 15.12 -3.34
#